data_AF-A0A7C6EAJ7-F1
#
_entry.id   AF-A0A7C6EAJ7-F1
#
_cell.length_a   1.000
_cell.length_b   1.000
_cell.length_c   1.000
_cell.angle_alpha   90.00
_cell.angle_beta   90.00
_cell.angle_gamma   90.00
#
_symmetry.space_group_name_H-M   'P 1'
#
loop_
_entity.id
_entity.type
_entity.pdbx_description
1 polymer ?
#
loop_
_entity_poly.entity_id
_entity_poly.type
_entity_poly.pdbx_seq_one_letter_code
_entity_poly.pdbx_strand_id
1 'polypeptide(L)'
;MKINLQRILKLLEPNWFIIGIISLFWLIIRSGTKPSRITYPCQRVAANNSFFFLGGIAFPYLLRRIKPIRLKVKWHYILVSLFALLLIIFINYLKIKKPSPTAISNLATIHSWDGTDSSGKQLPNGTYLIRLESEIGSIEKKVILKRD
;
A
#
# COMPACT_ATOMS: atom_id res chain seq x y z
N MET A 1 -18.48 -6.46 -44.55
CA MET A 1 -17.27 -5.60 -44.62
C MET A 1 -16.10 -6.36 -44.00
N LYS A 2 -15.23 -7.01 -44.80
CA LYS A 2 -14.08 -7.78 -44.29
C LYS A 2 -12.96 -6.81 -43.90
N ILE A 3 -12.88 -6.49 -42.62
CA ILE A 3 -11.81 -5.65 -42.07
C ILE A 3 -10.50 -6.44 -42.19
N ASN A 4 -9.53 -5.88 -42.91
CA ASN A 4 -8.27 -6.55 -43.21
C ASN A 4 -7.36 -6.45 -41.98
N LEU A 5 -7.44 -7.45 -41.11
CA LEU A 5 -6.78 -7.52 -39.79
C LEU A 5 -5.27 -7.24 -39.86
N GLN A 6 -4.62 -7.63 -40.96
CA GLN A 6 -3.20 -7.41 -41.17
C GLN A 6 -2.82 -5.93 -41.37
N ARG A 7 -3.73 -5.09 -41.88
CA ARG A 7 -3.50 -3.63 -41.96
C ARG A 7 -3.59 -2.97 -40.59
N ILE A 8 -4.47 -3.45 -39.71
CA ILE A 8 -4.62 -2.93 -38.34
C ILE A 8 -3.39 -3.27 -37.50
N LEU A 9 -2.87 -4.50 -37.64
CA LEU A 9 -1.68 -4.93 -36.90
C LEU A 9 -0.40 -4.19 -37.34
N LYS A 10 -0.30 -3.76 -38.60
CA LYS A 10 0.80 -2.92 -39.09
C LYS A 10 0.69 -1.45 -38.69
N LEU A 11 -0.54 -0.93 -38.49
CA LEU A 11 -0.77 0.39 -37.88
C LEU A 11 -0.44 0.40 -36.37
N LEU A 12 -0.25 -0.78 -35.79
CA LEU A 12 0.25 -0.99 -34.43
C LEU A 12 1.78 -1.09 -34.36
N GLU A 13 2.52 -0.66 -35.40
CA GLU A 13 3.94 -0.33 -35.21
C GLU A 13 4.05 0.57 -33.97
N PRO A 14 4.89 0.20 -32.98
CA PRO A 14 4.75 0.67 -31.60
C PRO A 14 5.26 2.11 -31.46
N ASN A 15 4.53 3.05 -32.05
CA ASN A 15 4.69 4.45 -31.75
C ASN A 15 4.08 4.68 -30.37
N TRP A 16 4.97 4.75 -29.37
CA TRP A 16 4.64 5.00 -27.97
C TRP A 16 3.68 6.18 -27.77
N PHE A 17 3.74 7.18 -28.66
CA PHE A 17 2.82 8.31 -28.68
C PHE A 17 1.36 7.90 -28.95
N ILE A 18 1.14 7.07 -29.98
CA ILE A 18 -0.19 6.61 -30.39
C ILE A 18 -0.78 5.69 -29.32
N ILE A 19 0.05 4.80 -28.76
CA ILE A 19 -0.34 3.93 -27.64
C ILE A 19 -0.79 4.77 -26.43
N GLY A 20 -0.03 5.83 -26.11
CA GLY A 20 -0.37 6.78 -25.06
C GLY A 20 -1.74 7.42 -25.26
N ILE A 21 -1.99 8.02 -26.42
CA ILE A 21 -3.27 8.70 -26.72
C ILE A 21 -4.45 7.72 -26.73
N ILE A 22 -4.30 6.57 -27.39
CA ILE A 22 -5.37 5.56 -27.46
C ILE A 22 -5.70 5.04 -26.05
N SER A 23 -4.68 4.80 -25.22
CA SER A 23 -4.89 4.35 -23.83
C SER A 23 -5.59 5.40 -22.98
N LEU A 24 -5.27 6.68 -23.15
CA LEU A 24 -5.90 7.79 -22.45
C LEU A 24 -7.37 7.94 -22.86
N PHE A 25 -7.65 7.89 -24.16
CA PHE A 25 -9.00 8.01 -24.69
C PHE A 25 -9.87 6.82 -24.27
N TRP A 26 -9.33 5.60 -24.34
CA TRP A 26 -10.00 4.38 -23.87
C TRP A 26 -10.34 4.45 -22.38
N LEU A 27 -9.41 4.96 -21.56
CA LEU A 27 -9.61 5.12 -20.13
C LEU A 27 -10.69 6.15 -19.82
N ILE A 28 -10.67 7.32 -20.49
CA ILE A 28 -11.66 8.38 -20.29
C ILE A 28 -13.07 7.89 -20.65
N ILE A 29 -13.23 7.26 -21.82
CA ILE A 29 -14.53 6.73 -22.26
C ILE A 29 -15.06 5.68 -21.30
N ARG A 30 -14.20 4.78 -20.81
CA ARG A 30 -14.67 3.62 -20.02
C ARG A 30 -14.80 3.90 -18.53
N SER A 31 -13.90 4.70 -17.97
CA SER A 31 -13.87 5.03 -16.54
C SER A 31 -14.79 6.22 -16.22
N GLY A 32 -14.86 7.23 -17.08
CA GLY A 32 -15.78 8.36 -16.97
C GLY A 32 -15.97 8.87 -15.54
N THR A 33 -17.23 8.89 -15.08
CA THR A 33 -17.63 9.34 -13.73
C THR A 33 -17.74 8.21 -12.69
N LYS A 34 -17.41 6.96 -13.04
CA LYS A 34 -17.51 5.81 -12.12
C LYS A 34 -16.11 5.30 -11.75
N PRO A 35 -15.51 5.81 -10.65
CA PRO A 35 -14.12 5.52 -10.29
C PRO A 35 -13.88 4.04 -9.99
N SER A 36 -14.92 3.28 -9.67
CA SER A 36 -14.82 1.84 -9.42
C SER A 36 -14.37 1.01 -10.64
N ARG A 37 -14.35 1.58 -11.85
CA ARG A 37 -13.92 0.86 -13.08
C ARG A 37 -12.41 0.95 -13.33
N ILE A 38 -11.70 1.88 -12.68
CA ILE A 38 -10.23 2.04 -12.81
C ILE A 38 -9.47 0.83 -12.24
N THR A 39 -10.06 0.11 -11.28
CA THR A 39 -9.44 -1.06 -10.67
C THR A 39 -9.38 -2.27 -11.60
N TYR A 40 -10.13 -2.27 -12.72
CA TYR A 40 -10.10 -3.37 -13.67
C TYR A 40 -8.71 -3.51 -14.31
N PRO A 41 -8.24 -4.74 -14.58
CA PRO A 41 -6.87 -4.97 -15.04
C PRO A 41 -6.54 -4.26 -16.34
N CYS A 42 -7.48 -4.20 -17.29
CA CYS A 42 -7.31 -3.48 -18.56
C CYS A 42 -7.27 -1.95 -18.38
N GLN A 43 -7.99 -1.42 -17.39
CA GLN A 43 -7.99 0.01 -17.09
C GLN A 43 -6.71 0.41 -16.34
N ARG A 44 -6.14 -0.46 -15.50
CA ARG A 44 -4.84 -0.23 -14.85
C ARG A 44 -3.70 -0.13 -15.86
N VAL A 45 -3.65 -1.02 -16.84
CA VAL A 45 -2.62 -0.98 -17.90
C VAL A 45 -2.79 0.29 -18.75
N ALA A 46 -4.03 0.64 -19.12
CA ALA A 46 -4.30 1.87 -19.84
C ALA A 46 -3.92 3.13 -19.03
N ALA A 47 -4.16 3.13 -17.72
CA ALA A 47 -3.77 4.21 -16.82
C ALA A 47 -2.25 4.39 -16.77
N ASN A 48 -1.51 3.29 -16.68
CA ASN A 48 -0.05 3.33 -16.63
C ASN A 48 0.54 3.90 -17.94
N ASN A 49 0.03 3.44 -19.08
CA ASN A 49 0.46 3.96 -20.40
C ASN A 49 0.11 5.44 -20.58
N SER A 50 -1.08 5.85 -20.12
CA SER A 50 -1.50 7.25 -20.11
C SER A 50 -0.63 8.11 -19.22
N PHE A 51 -0.20 7.59 -18.07
CA PHE A 51 0.68 8.28 -17.13
C PHE A 51 2.06 8.53 -17.75
N PHE A 52 2.66 7.52 -18.39
CA PHE A 52 3.92 7.68 -19.10
C PHE A 52 3.81 8.67 -20.28
N PHE A 53 2.72 8.62 -21.04
CA PHE A 53 2.47 9.57 -22.11
C PHE A 53 2.36 11.01 -21.60
N LEU A 54 1.56 11.22 -20.54
CA LEU A 54 1.36 12.54 -19.95
C LEU A 54 2.65 13.05 -19.31
N GLY A 55 3.30 12.28 -18.45
CA GLY A 55 4.50 12.71 -17.74
C GLY A 55 5.75 12.82 -18.64
N GLY A 56 5.90 11.92 -19.61
CA GLY A 56 7.09 11.83 -20.45
C GLY A 56 7.05 12.68 -21.71
N ILE A 57 5.87 12.92 -22.29
CA ILE A 57 5.74 13.61 -23.59
C ILE A 57 4.88 14.88 -23.47
N ALA A 58 3.63 14.75 -23.01
CA ALA A 58 2.69 15.87 -23.05
C ALA A 58 3.06 16.99 -22.06
N PHE A 59 3.42 16.62 -20.83
CA PHE A 59 3.78 17.55 -19.76
C PHE A 59 5.04 18.35 -20.08
N PRO A 60 6.20 17.79 -20.47
CA PRO A 60 7.37 18.59 -20.83
C PRO A 60 7.13 19.48 -22.05
N TYR A 61 6.35 19.02 -23.04
CA TYR A 61 5.95 19.85 -24.17
C TYR A 61 5.09 21.04 -23.73
N LEU A 62 4.15 20.83 -22.81
CA LEU A 62 3.31 21.89 -22.23
C LEU A 62 4.11 22.83 -21.32
N LEU A 63 5.01 22.28 -20.50
CA LEU A 63 5.92 23.05 -19.65
C LEU A 63 6.84 23.97 -20.47
N ARG A 64 7.22 23.56 -21.69
CA ARG A 64 8.00 24.41 -22.61
C ARG A 64 7.20 25.59 -23.15
N ARG A 65 5.87 25.46 -23.25
CA ARG A 65 4.96 26.50 -23.77
C ARG A 65 4.55 27.51 -22.69
N ILE A 66 4.49 27.10 -21.43
CA ILE A 66 4.20 28.04 -20.36
C ILE A 66 5.42 28.95 -20.13
N LYS A 67 5.17 30.26 -20.03
CA LYS A 67 6.22 31.20 -19.63
C LYS A 67 6.67 30.82 -18.22
N PRO A 68 7.98 30.84 -17.92
CA PRO A 68 8.45 30.53 -16.59
C PRO A 68 7.80 31.51 -15.61
N ILE A 69 6.92 30.99 -14.76
CA ILE A 69 6.42 31.73 -13.61
C ILE A 69 7.64 32.01 -12.75
N ARG A 70 8.04 33.28 -12.68
CA ARG A 70 9.12 33.73 -11.81
C ARG A 70 8.62 33.76 -10.38
N LEU A 71 8.44 32.58 -9.80
CA LEU A 71 8.12 32.44 -8.40
C LEU A 71 9.39 32.79 -7.61
N LYS A 72 9.39 33.97 -6.97
CA LYS A 72 10.48 34.38 -6.06
C LYS A 72 10.36 33.62 -4.75
N VAL A 73 10.58 32.31 -4.79
CA VAL A 73 10.59 31.48 -3.58
C VAL A 73 11.97 31.57 -2.95
N LYS A 74 12.03 31.98 -1.69
CA LYS A 74 13.26 31.89 -0.92
C LYS A 74 13.51 30.42 -0.57
N TRP A 75 14.72 29.92 -0.81
CA TRP A 75 15.13 28.53 -0.57
C TRP A 75 14.77 28.01 0.83
N HIS A 76 14.83 28.87 1.84
CA HIS A 76 14.46 28.53 3.21
C HIS A 76 13.00 28.06 3.35
N TYR A 77 12.06 28.58 2.54
CA TYR A 77 10.68 28.10 2.56
C TYR A 77 10.53 26.68 2.00
N ILE A 78 11.31 26.34 0.97
CA ILE A 78 11.33 24.98 0.40
C ILE A 78 11.86 24.00 1.43
N LEU A 79 12.96 24.34 2.12
CA LEU A 79 13.55 23.52 3.17
C LEU A 79 12.60 23.32 4.35
N VAL A 80 11.94 24.39 4.83
CA VAL A 80 10.96 24.31 5.91
C VAL A 80 9.77 23.43 5.51
N SER A 81 9.26 23.57 4.27
CA SER A 81 8.15 22.75 3.78
C SER A 81 8.52 21.26 3.67
N LEU A 82 9.70 20.94 3.16
CA LEU A 82 10.19 19.56 3.07
C LEU A 82 10.38 18.95 4.45
N PHE A 83 10.97 19.70 5.38
CA PHE A 83 11.15 19.27 6.75
C PHE A 83 9.81 19.02 7.46
N ALA A 84 8.83 19.92 7.28
CA ALA A 84 7.49 19.74 7.83
C ALA A 84 6.82 18.46 7.29
N LEU A 85 6.94 18.18 5.99
CA LEU A 85 6.42 16.94 5.39
C LEU A 85 7.09 15.69 5.96
N LEU A 86 8.42 15.69 6.08
CA LEU A 86 9.16 14.57 6.68
C LEU A 86 8.76 14.35 8.13
N LEU A 87 8.56 15.43 8.90
CA LEU A 87 8.11 15.37 10.28
C LEU A 87 6.71 14.75 10.36
N ILE A 88 5.77 15.17 9.51
CA ILE A 88 4.43 14.58 9.44
C ILE A 88 4.49 13.08 9.13
N ILE A 89 5.33 12.68 8.17
CA ILE A 89 5.53 11.27 7.82
C ILE A 89 6.10 10.50 9.01
N PHE A 90 7.09 11.06 9.71
CA PHE A 90 7.70 10.44 10.89
C PHE A 90 6.71 10.26 12.03
N ILE A 91 5.88 11.27 12.32
CA ILE A 91 4.82 11.15 13.34
C ILE A 91 3.81 10.06 12.96
N ASN A 92 3.42 9.98 11.69
CA ASN A 92 2.55 8.90 11.20
C ASN A 92 3.22 7.52 11.36
N TYR A 93 4.52 7.41 11.07
CA TYR A 93 5.28 6.19 11.26
C TYR A 93 5.31 5.75 12.74
N LEU A 94 5.51 6.69 13.67
CA LEU A 94 5.45 6.42 15.10
C LEU A 94 4.06 5.97 15.57
N LYS A 95 2.99 6.50 14.95
CA LYS A 95 1.62 6.08 15.27
C LYS A 95 1.34 4.64 14.85
N ILE A 96 1.88 4.20 13.71
CA ILE A 96 1.70 2.84 13.20
C ILE A 96 2.47 1.81 14.04
N LYS A 97 3.64 2.17 14.57
CA LYS A 97 4.50 1.24 15.33
C LYS A 97 4.04 1.02 16.79
N LYS A 98 3.11 1.83 17.32
CA LYS A 98 2.56 1.58 18.66
C LYS A 98 1.63 0.37 18.61
N PRO A 99 1.93 -0.74 19.30
CA PRO A 99 1.00 -1.86 19.39
C PRO A 99 -0.30 -1.39 20.03
N SER A 100 -1.43 -1.76 19.44
CA SER A 100 -2.76 -1.36 19.94
C SER A 100 -2.89 -1.75 21.42
N PRO A 101 -3.26 -0.81 22.32
CA PRO A 101 -3.44 -1.13 23.74
C PRO A 101 -4.51 -2.21 23.98
N THR A 102 -5.43 -2.42 23.02
CA THR A 102 -6.40 -3.52 23.02
C THR A 102 -5.79 -4.91 22.77
N ALA A 103 -4.66 -5.02 22.08
CA ALA A 103 -3.95 -6.30 21.96
C ALA A 103 -3.27 -6.68 23.28
N ILE A 104 -2.77 -5.70 24.02
CA ILE A 104 -2.13 -5.92 25.33
C ILE A 104 -3.17 -6.28 26.40
N SER A 105 -4.35 -5.66 26.39
CA SER A 105 -5.43 -6.02 27.33
C SER A 105 -5.98 -7.42 27.08
N ASN A 106 -6.08 -7.86 25.82
CA ASN A 106 -6.53 -9.20 25.48
C ASN A 106 -5.47 -10.29 25.79
N LEU A 107 -4.18 -9.92 25.82
CA LEU A 107 -3.09 -10.80 26.30
C LEU A 107 -3.02 -10.87 27.83
N ALA A 108 -3.48 -9.83 28.53
CA ALA A 108 -3.54 -9.81 29.99
C ALA A 108 -4.67 -10.68 30.55
N THR A 109 -5.70 -10.97 29.75
CA THR A 109 -6.70 -12.00 30.05
C THR A 109 -6.14 -13.37 29.69
N ILE A 110 -5.11 -13.81 30.41
CA ILE A 110 -4.73 -15.21 30.41
C ILE A 110 -5.93 -15.94 31.00
N HIS A 111 -6.72 -16.56 30.12
CA HIS A 111 -7.72 -17.54 30.49
C HIS A 111 -7.04 -18.52 31.45
N SER A 112 -7.54 -18.61 32.67
CA SER A 112 -6.95 -19.45 33.72
C SER A 112 -6.80 -20.86 33.17
N TRP A 113 -5.56 -21.31 32.98
CA TRP A 113 -5.30 -22.69 32.56
C TRP A 113 -5.71 -23.62 33.71
N ASP A 114 -6.52 -24.61 33.39
CA ASP A 114 -7.07 -25.62 34.29
C ASP A 114 -6.07 -26.72 34.69
N GLY A 115 -4.85 -26.69 34.14
CA GLY A 115 -3.80 -27.64 34.46
C GLY A 115 -3.97 -29.01 33.78
N THR A 116 -4.80 -29.10 32.74
CA THR A 116 -4.98 -30.32 31.95
C THR A 116 -4.11 -30.33 30.69
N ASP A 117 -3.71 -31.52 30.26
CA ASP A 117 -3.06 -31.74 28.96
C ASP A 117 -4.10 -31.96 27.84
N SER A 118 -3.62 -32.14 26.60
CA SER A 118 -4.46 -32.40 25.43
C SER A 118 -5.27 -33.70 25.50
N SER A 119 -4.94 -34.59 26.42
CA SER A 119 -5.65 -35.85 26.67
C SER A 119 -6.67 -35.74 27.81
N GLY A 120 -6.83 -34.54 28.39
CA GLY A 120 -7.70 -34.31 29.55
C GLY A 120 -7.12 -34.83 30.86
N LYS A 121 -5.85 -35.23 30.90
CA LYS A 121 -5.18 -35.71 32.10
C LYS A 121 -4.59 -34.52 32.85
N GLN A 122 -4.79 -34.49 34.17
CA GLN A 122 -4.21 -33.47 35.02
C GLN A 122 -2.70 -33.63 35.14
N LEU A 123 -1.98 -32.53 35.00
CA LEU A 123 -0.53 -32.51 35.16
C LEU A 123 -0.13 -32.43 36.65
N PRO A 124 1.05 -32.98 37.01
CA PRO A 124 1.55 -32.94 38.38
C PRO A 124 1.95 -31.52 38.82
N ASN A 125 2.07 -31.30 40.13
CA ASN A 125 2.58 -30.04 40.65
C ASN A 125 4.01 -29.81 40.12
N GLY A 126 4.28 -28.60 39.63
CA GLY A 126 5.51 -28.33 38.92
C GLY A 126 5.57 -26.94 38.31
N THR A 127 6.68 -26.66 37.65
CA THR A 127 6.86 -25.41 36.89
C THR A 127 6.67 -25.68 35.41
N TYR A 128 5.80 -24.92 34.77
CA TYR A 128 5.52 -24.98 33.35
C TYR A 128 5.95 -23.69 32.64
N LEU A 129 6.39 -23.82 31.40
CA LEU A 129 6.70 -22.69 30.53
C LEU A 129 5.61 -22.59 29.46
N ILE A 130 4.98 -21.43 29.39
CA ILE A 130 4.02 -21.11 28.33
C ILE A 130 4.76 -20.21 27.34
N ARG A 131 4.91 -20.69 26.11
CA ARG A 131 5.43 -19.91 24.98
C ARG A 131 4.27 -19.58 24.05
N LEU A 132 4.03 -18.29 23.86
CA LEU A 132 3.09 -17.78 22.86
C LEU A 132 3.89 -17.31 21.66
N GLU A 133 3.57 -17.83 20.48
CA GLU A 133 4.21 -17.45 19.24
C GLU A 133 3.18 -16.73 18.35
N SER A 134 3.59 -15.59 17.80
CA SER A 134 2.79 -14.77 16.90
C SER A 134 3.66 -14.33 15.73
N GLU A 135 3.04 -13.90 14.63
CA GLU A 135 3.74 -13.34 13.46
C GLU A 135 4.66 -12.15 13.81
N ILE A 136 4.43 -11.51 14.97
CA ILE A 136 5.15 -10.32 15.43
C ILE A 136 6.31 -10.69 16.39
N GLY A 137 6.33 -11.90 16.95
CA GLY A 137 7.34 -12.35 17.89
C GLY A 137 6.84 -13.40 18.89
N SER A 138 7.74 -13.85 19.77
CA SER A 138 7.44 -14.83 20.81
C SER A 138 7.52 -14.23 22.22
N ILE A 139 6.61 -14.66 23.10
CA ILE A 139 6.58 -14.27 24.52
C ILE A 139 6.61 -15.54 25.37
N GLU A 140 7.47 -15.57 26.38
CA GLU A 140 7.60 -16.69 27.31
C GLU A 140 7.18 -16.28 28.73
N LYS A 141 6.39 -17.13 29.40
CA LYS A 141 5.98 -16.93 30.78
C LYS A 141 6.10 -18.23 31.57
N LYS A 142 6.74 -18.14 32.74
CA LYS A 142 6.85 -19.23 33.72
C LYS A 142 5.61 -19.24 34.61
N VAL A 143 4.95 -20.38 34.74
CA VAL A 143 3.77 -20.59 35.58
C VAL A 143 4.06 -21.72 36.57
N ILE A 144 3.77 -21.49 37.85
CA ILE A 144 3.94 -22.48 38.91
C ILE A 144 2.58 -23.07 39.21
N LEU A 145 2.44 -24.38 38.98
CA LEU A 145 1.25 -25.13 39.34
C LEU A 145 1.48 -25.70 40.75
N LYS A 146 0.77 -25.14 41.73
CA LYS A 146 0.74 -25.63 43.11
C LYS A 146 -0.72 -25.86 43.49
N ARG A 147 -1.07 -27.12 43.75
CA ARG A 147 -2.37 -27.50 44.31
C ARG A 147 -2.27 -27.53 45.84
N ASP A 148 -3.27 -26.97 46.51
CA ASP A 148 -3.45 -27.02 47.96
C ASP A 148 -3.97 -28.39 48.42
#